data_AF-A0A4P7S175-F1
#
_entry.id   AF-A0A4P7S175-F1
#
_cell.length_a   1.000
_cell.length_b   1.000
_cell.length_c   1.000
_cell.angle_alpha   90.00
_cell.angle_beta   90.00
_cell.angle_gamma   90.00
#
_symmetry.space_group_name_H-M   'P 1'
#
loop_
_entity.id
_entity.type
_entity.pdbx_description
1 polymer ?
#
loop_
_entity_poly.entity_id
_entity_poly.type
_entity_poly.pdbx_seq_one_letter_code
_entity_poly.pdbx_strand_id
1 'polypeptide(L)'
;MGLLGPKAPLERAGQFIELLRITVAILILIHGVYRLAAGLVVPFGIWLDSLGFPYGYGWAMAVTLYELVGPALMLTRRWTSLAALGHAAILTLGMILVHLPAGWFVVGGGRNGMEYSVLLIVALLGIAWAYWPARHSA
;
A
#
# COMPACT_ATOMS: atom_id res chain seq x y z
N MET A 1 -0.79 30.78 24.40
CA MET A 1 -1.23 29.38 24.16
C MET A 1 -1.26 29.18 22.65
N GLY A 2 -0.55 28.16 22.14
CA GLY A 2 -0.43 27.95 20.68
C GLY A 2 -1.76 27.54 20.05
N LEU A 3 -1.93 27.81 18.75
CA LEU A 3 -3.11 27.49 17.95
C LEU A 3 -3.43 25.98 17.86
N LEU A 4 -2.55 25.11 18.37
CA LEU A 4 -2.67 23.65 18.28
C LEU A 4 -3.03 23.05 19.64
N GLY A 5 -3.97 22.10 19.63
CA GLY A 5 -4.31 21.28 20.78
C GLY A 5 -3.19 20.30 21.17
N PRO A 6 -3.35 19.58 22.30
CA PRO A 6 -2.37 18.59 22.74
C PRO A 6 -2.22 17.44 21.72
N LYS A 7 -1.04 16.83 21.68
CA LYS A 7 -0.81 15.60 20.90
C LYS A 7 -1.65 14.45 21.44
N ALA A 8 -1.95 13.46 20.60
CA ALA A 8 -2.57 12.22 21.04
C ALA A 8 -1.69 11.50 22.08
N PRO A 9 -2.28 10.90 23.14
CA PRO A 9 -1.54 10.06 24.07
C PRO A 9 -0.83 8.90 23.35
N LEU A 10 0.40 8.57 23.78
CA LEU A 10 1.23 7.56 23.11
C LEU A 10 0.55 6.18 23.01
N GLU A 11 -0.17 5.77 24.05
CA GLU A 11 -0.93 4.51 24.05
C GLU A 11 -2.01 4.49 22.95
N ARG A 12 -2.80 5.57 22.84
CA ARG A 12 -3.85 5.69 21.81
C ARG A 12 -3.25 5.76 20.40
N ALA A 13 -2.11 6.45 20.25
CA ALA A 13 -1.37 6.47 19.00
C ALA A 13 -0.87 5.06 18.61
N GLY A 14 -0.34 4.29 19.56
CA GLY A 14 0.07 2.91 19.34
C GLY A 14 -1.08 2.00 18.92
N GLN A 15 -2.22 2.09 19.62
CA GLN A 15 -3.45 1.35 19.25
C GLN A 15 -3.94 1.72 17.84
N PHE A 16 -3.90 3.00 17.48
CA PHE A 16 -4.27 3.44 16.15
C PHE A 16 -3.32 2.89 15.07
N ILE A 17 -2.02 2.86 15.31
CA ILE A 17 -1.05 2.28 14.35
C ILE A 17 -1.30 0.78 14.15
N GLU A 18 -1.65 0.04 15.20
CA GLU A 18 -2.06 -1.36 15.08
C GLU A 18 -3.31 -1.53 14.22
N LEU A 19 -4.33 -0.70 14.45
CA LEU A 19 -5.57 -0.69 13.65
C LEU A 19 -5.29 -0.33 12.18
N LEU A 20 -4.45 0.67 11.96
CA LEU A 20 -4.07 1.13 10.62
C LEU A 20 -3.31 0.04 9.88
N ARG A 21 -2.34 -0.62 10.52
CA ARG A 21 -1.61 -1.76 9.94
C ARG A 21 -2.56 -2.87 9.50
N ILE A 22 -3.47 -3.28 10.38
CA ILE A 22 -4.42 -4.37 10.09
C ILE A 22 -5.33 -3.98 8.92
N THR A 23 -5.90 -2.78 8.98
CA THR A 23 -6.79 -2.26 7.93
C THR A 23 -6.11 -2.21 6.58
N VAL A 24 -4.93 -1.58 6.50
CA VAL A 24 -4.16 -1.45 5.26
C VAL A 24 -3.75 -2.81 4.72
N ALA A 25 -3.31 -3.73 5.58
CA ALA A 25 -2.96 -5.09 5.16
C ALA A 25 -4.17 -5.82 4.57
N ILE A 26 -5.33 -5.77 5.21
CA ILE A 26 -6.56 -6.41 4.68
C ILE A 26 -6.96 -5.80 3.33
N LEU A 27 -6.93 -4.47 3.20
CA LEU A 27 -7.27 -3.79 1.94
C LEU A 27 -6.37 -4.25 0.79
N ILE A 28 -5.06 -4.33 1.01
CA ILE A 28 -4.11 -4.81 0.01
C ILE A 28 -4.33 -6.30 -0.29
N LEU A 29 -4.53 -7.12 0.73
CA LEU A 29 -4.77 -8.56 0.57
C LEU A 29 -5.98 -8.84 -0.33
N ILE A 30 -7.06 -8.08 -0.15
CA ILE A 30 -8.26 -8.18 -0.98
C ILE A 30 -7.93 -7.93 -2.46
N HIS A 31 -7.04 -6.99 -2.78
CA HIS A 31 -6.65 -6.71 -4.17
C HIS A 31 -5.91 -7.89 -4.80
N GLY A 32 -4.92 -8.46 -4.10
CA GLY A 32 -4.19 -9.64 -4.57
C GLY A 32 -5.10 -10.85 -4.76
N VAL A 33 -5.97 -11.12 -3.77
CA VAL A 33 -6.94 -12.22 -3.81
C VAL A 33 -7.93 -12.05 -4.96
N TYR A 34 -8.51 -10.86 -5.10
CA TYR A 34 -9.47 -10.58 -6.15
C TYR A 34 -8.82 -10.69 -7.54
N ARG A 35 -7.59 -10.19 -7.71
CA ARG A 35 -6.85 -10.30 -8.98
C ARG A 35 -6.64 -11.75 -9.40
N LEU A 36 -6.32 -12.65 -8.46
CA LEU A 36 -6.24 -14.09 -8.74
C LEU A 36 -7.61 -14.70 -9.04
N ALA A 37 -8.59 -14.48 -8.16
CA ALA A 37 -9.90 -15.11 -8.25
C ALA A 37 -10.67 -14.73 -9.51
N ALA A 38 -10.49 -13.49 -9.98
CA ALA A 38 -11.12 -12.98 -11.19
C ALA A 38 -10.29 -13.22 -12.47
N GLY A 39 -9.16 -13.94 -12.39
CA GLY A 39 -8.31 -14.23 -13.56
C GLY A 39 -7.63 -12.99 -14.16
N LEU A 40 -7.43 -11.93 -13.36
CA LEU A 40 -6.99 -10.61 -13.83
C LEU A 40 -5.47 -10.47 -13.94
N VAL A 41 -4.69 -11.49 -13.57
CA VAL A 41 -3.22 -11.46 -13.71
C VAL A 41 -2.81 -11.37 -15.19
N VAL A 42 -3.45 -12.15 -16.07
CA VAL A 42 -3.13 -12.15 -17.51
C VAL A 42 -3.47 -10.79 -18.16
N PRO A 43 -4.69 -10.24 -18.01
CA PRO A 43 -5.00 -8.90 -18.50
C PRO A 43 -4.06 -7.81 -17.95
N PHE A 44 -3.70 -7.89 -16.67
CA PHE A 44 -2.76 -6.94 -16.07
C PHE A 44 -1.36 -7.05 -16.70
N GLY A 45 -0.89 -8.28 -16.97
CA GLY A 45 0.37 -8.51 -17.67
C GLY A 45 0.39 -7.95 -19.08
N ILE A 46 -0.67 -8.18 -19.86
CA ILE A 46 -0.82 -7.62 -21.22
C ILE A 46 -0.79 -6.09 -21.20
N TRP A 47 -1.44 -5.48 -20.20
CA TRP A 47 -1.39 -4.03 -20.03
C TRP A 47 0.03 -3.54 -19.73
N LEU A 48 0.78 -4.23 -18.85
CA LEU A 48 2.17 -3.89 -18.58
C LEU A 48 3.07 -4.05 -19.82
N ASP A 49 2.88 -5.10 -20.61
CA ASP A 49 3.58 -5.28 -21.89
C ASP A 49 3.32 -4.10 -22.83
N SER A 50 2.08 -3.61 -22.89
CA SER A 50 1.71 -2.45 -23.72
C SER A 50 2.37 -1.14 -23.28
N LEU A 51 2.81 -1.05 -22.03
CA LEU A 51 3.59 0.07 -21.48
C LEU A 51 5.11 -0.10 -21.68
N GLY A 52 5.55 -1.20 -22.27
CA GLY A 52 6.96 -1.50 -22.52
C GLY A 52 7.68 -2.21 -21.39
N PHE A 53 6.97 -2.74 -20.38
CA PHE A 53 7.59 -3.60 -19.38
C PHE A 53 7.95 -4.94 -20.03
N PRO A 54 9.20 -5.43 -19.91
CA PRO A 54 9.55 -6.76 -20.41
C PRO A 54 8.90 -7.84 -19.55
N TYR A 55 8.34 -8.88 -20.17
CA TYR A 55 7.68 -9.99 -19.50
C TYR A 55 6.55 -9.53 -18.55
N GLY A 56 5.58 -8.77 -19.07
CA GLY A 56 4.51 -8.14 -18.31
C GLY A 56 3.74 -9.10 -17.40
N TYR A 57 3.48 -10.34 -17.84
CA TYR A 57 2.89 -11.37 -16.98
C TYR A 57 3.73 -11.65 -15.72
N GLY A 58 5.05 -11.69 -15.84
CA GLY A 58 5.96 -11.89 -14.72
C GLY A 58 5.87 -10.76 -13.69
N TRP A 59 5.81 -9.51 -14.15
CA TRP A 59 5.56 -8.35 -13.27
C TRP A 59 4.18 -8.39 -12.62
N ALA A 60 3.14 -8.69 -13.39
CA ALA A 60 1.78 -8.82 -12.88
C ALA A 60 1.69 -9.89 -11.79
N MET A 61 2.32 -11.05 -12.01
CA MET A 61 2.39 -12.13 -11.03
C MET A 61 3.21 -11.71 -9.80
N ALA A 62 4.36 -11.06 -9.98
CA ALA A 62 5.19 -10.59 -8.87
C ALA A 62 4.43 -9.62 -7.95
N VAL A 63 3.72 -8.63 -8.52
CA VAL A 63 2.87 -7.71 -7.76
C VAL A 63 1.74 -8.48 -7.06
N THR A 64 1.08 -9.41 -7.77
CA THR A 64 -0.01 -10.22 -7.19
C THR A 64 0.47 -11.02 -5.99
N LEU A 65 1.59 -11.74 -6.11
CA LEU A 65 2.14 -12.53 -5.02
C LEU A 65 2.60 -11.65 -3.85
N TYR A 66 3.16 -10.47 -4.14
CA TYR A 66 3.55 -9.52 -3.11
C TYR A 66 2.34 -8.99 -2.33
N GLU A 67 1.23 -8.70 -3.01
CA GLU A 67 -0.06 -8.31 -2.40
C GLU A 67 -0.74 -9.45 -1.61
N LEU A 68 -0.28 -10.69 -1.74
CA LEU A 68 -0.76 -11.81 -0.91
C LEU A 68 0.16 -12.04 0.30
N VAL A 69 1.46 -12.16 0.04
CA VAL A 69 2.45 -12.52 1.06
C VAL A 69 2.75 -11.34 1.98
N GLY A 70 2.96 -10.15 1.42
CA GLY A 70 3.36 -8.99 2.22
C GLY A 70 2.28 -8.55 3.23
N PRO A 71 0.97 -8.53 2.90
CA PRO A 71 -0.04 -8.27 3.91
C PRO A 71 -0.15 -9.37 4.96
N ALA A 72 0.05 -10.66 4.61
CA ALA A 72 0.09 -11.73 5.59
C ALA A 72 1.27 -11.56 6.59
N LEU A 73 2.43 -11.13 6.07
CA LEU A 73 3.59 -10.74 6.88
C LEU A 73 3.26 -9.55 7.78
N MET A 74 2.66 -8.50 7.23
CA MET A 74 2.20 -7.35 8.01
C MET A 74 1.21 -7.77 9.10
N LEU A 75 0.21 -8.61 8.82
CA LEU A 75 -0.80 -9.09 9.76
C LEU A 75 -0.18 -9.85 10.94
N THR A 76 0.81 -10.70 10.66
CA THR A 76 1.55 -11.50 11.66
C THR A 76 2.68 -10.73 12.33
N ARG A 77 2.84 -9.43 12.03
CA ARG A 77 3.90 -8.54 12.51
C ARG A 77 5.32 -9.02 12.16
N ARG A 78 5.48 -9.80 11.11
CA ARG A 78 6.79 -10.28 10.64
C ARG A 78 7.21 -9.48 9.44
N TRP A 79 8.44 -8.95 9.45
CA TRP A 79 8.97 -8.16 8.32
C TRP A 79 8.08 -6.97 7.91
N THR A 80 7.23 -6.47 8.82
CA THR A 80 6.18 -5.47 8.55
C THR A 80 6.74 -4.26 7.82
N SER A 81 7.89 -3.75 8.24
CA SER A 81 8.46 -2.55 7.62
C SER A 81 8.89 -2.77 6.18
N LEU A 82 9.56 -3.89 5.89
CA LEU A 82 10.00 -4.20 4.54
C LEU A 82 8.79 -4.51 3.64
N ALA A 83 7.81 -5.25 4.17
CA ALA A 83 6.55 -5.50 3.47
C ALA A 83 5.79 -4.21 3.15
N ALA A 84 5.71 -3.27 4.10
CA ALA A 84 5.03 -2.00 3.91
C ALA A 84 5.79 -1.09 2.93
N LEU A 85 7.13 -1.05 2.97
CA LEU A 85 7.94 -0.29 2.00
C LEU A 85 7.77 -0.81 0.56
N GLY A 86 7.78 -2.13 0.36
CA GLY A 86 7.54 -2.66 -0.98
C GLY A 86 6.14 -2.36 -1.50
N HIS A 87 5.11 -2.39 -0.63
CA HIS A 87 3.77 -1.95 -1.01
C HIS A 87 3.73 -0.45 -1.33
N ALA A 88 4.43 0.39 -0.57
CA ALA A 88 4.51 1.81 -0.87
C ALA A 88 5.12 2.05 -2.25
N ALA A 89 6.16 1.30 -2.63
CA ALA A 89 6.76 1.37 -3.97
C ALA A 89 5.78 0.92 -5.07
N ILE A 90 5.10 -0.23 -4.89
CA ILE A 90 4.09 -0.73 -5.84
C ILE A 90 2.94 0.27 -6.01
N LEU A 91 2.38 0.77 -4.91
CA LEU A 91 1.29 1.75 -4.95
C LEU A 91 1.73 3.08 -5.55
N THR A 92 2.97 3.50 -5.33
CA THR A 92 3.51 4.71 -5.98
C THR A 92 3.59 4.53 -7.49
N LEU A 93 4.05 3.37 -7.96
CA LEU A 93 4.08 3.07 -9.39
C LEU A 93 2.66 3.01 -9.98
N GLY A 94 1.74 2.31 -9.31
CA GLY A 94 0.33 2.25 -9.71
C GLY A 94 -0.32 3.65 -9.74
N MET A 95 -0.02 4.49 -8.75
CA MET A 95 -0.46 5.88 -8.72
C MET A 95 0.05 6.65 -9.94
N ILE A 96 1.34 6.58 -10.25
CA ILE A 96 1.94 7.32 -11.38
C ILE A 96 1.37 6.83 -12.72
N LEU A 97 1.24 5.51 -12.91
CA LEU A 97 0.84 4.94 -14.19
C LEU A 97 -0.68 5.01 -14.43
N VAL A 98 -1.49 4.95 -13.37
CA VAL A 98 -2.95 4.78 -13.48
C VAL A 98 -3.72 5.98 -12.97
N HIS A 99 -3.39 6.48 -11.78
CA HIS A 99 -4.22 7.46 -11.07
C HIS A 99 -3.84 8.91 -11.34
N LEU A 100 -2.54 9.20 -11.45
CA LEU A 100 -2.04 10.54 -11.75
C LEU A 100 -2.57 11.08 -13.10
N PRO A 101 -2.65 10.29 -14.19
CA PRO A 101 -3.27 10.76 -15.44
C PRO A 101 -4.76 11.10 -15.31
N ALA A 102 -5.46 10.53 -14.32
CA ALA A 102 -6.86 10.82 -14.02
C ALA A 102 -7.05 12.05 -13.11
N GLY A 103 -5.97 12.69 -12.68
CA GLY A 103 -5.99 13.88 -11.82
C GLY A 103 -6.08 13.54 -10.33
N TRP A 104 -6.59 14.49 -9.53
CA TRP A 104 -6.57 14.38 -8.07
C TRP A 104 -7.77 13.59 -7.49
N PHE A 105 -8.98 13.94 -7.91
CA PHE A 105 -10.22 13.53 -7.24
C PHE A 105 -10.69 12.12 -7.65
N VAL A 106 -11.08 11.30 -6.67
CA VAL A 106 -11.70 9.98 -6.92
C VAL A 106 -13.21 10.10 -7.10
N VAL A 107 -13.85 11.10 -6.48
CA VAL A 107 -15.29 11.39 -6.61
C VAL A 107 -15.56 12.90 -6.73
N GLY A 108 -16.62 13.28 -7.43
CA GLY A 108 -17.08 14.67 -7.56
C GLY A 108 -16.31 15.43 -8.65
N GLY A 109 -15.17 16.01 -8.29
CA GLY A 109 -14.32 16.78 -9.22
C GLY A 109 -13.54 15.93 -10.23
N GLY A 110 -13.72 14.60 -10.21
CA GLY A 110 -13.03 13.63 -11.07
C GLY A 110 -13.48 12.20 -10.76
N ARG A 111 -12.82 11.24 -11.40
CA ARG A 111 -12.95 9.80 -11.13
C ARG A 111 -11.58 9.14 -11.24
N ASN A 112 -11.31 8.17 -10.36
CA ASN A 112 -10.08 7.37 -10.40
C ASN A 112 -8.79 8.17 -10.13
N GLY A 113 -8.88 9.36 -9.55
CA GLY A 113 -7.71 10.18 -9.21
C GLY A 113 -6.86 9.62 -8.05
N MET A 114 -5.81 10.35 -7.71
CA MET A 114 -4.74 9.87 -6.81
C MET A 114 -4.92 10.14 -5.31
N GLU A 115 -5.97 10.84 -4.85
CA GLU A 115 -6.10 11.25 -3.44
C GLU A 115 -5.97 10.09 -2.43
N TYR A 116 -6.61 8.95 -2.71
CA TYR A 116 -6.49 7.77 -1.84
C TYR A 116 -5.18 7.00 -2.04
N SER A 117 -4.53 7.12 -3.20
CA SER A 117 -3.17 6.61 -3.38
C SER A 117 -2.21 7.30 -2.43
N VAL A 118 -2.27 8.64 -2.34
CA VAL A 118 -1.44 9.43 -1.43
C VAL A 118 -1.68 9.02 0.03
N LEU A 119 -2.95 8.87 0.43
CA LEU A 119 -3.30 8.41 1.78
C LEU A 119 -2.69 7.04 2.11
N LEU A 120 -2.86 6.05 1.21
CA LEU A 120 -2.34 4.70 1.43
C LEU A 120 -0.81 4.65 1.46
N ILE A 121 -0.14 5.42 0.59
CA ILE A 121 1.32 5.51 0.56
C ILE A 121 1.82 6.09 1.89
N VAL A 122 1.24 7.19 2.37
CA VAL A 122 1.62 7.77 3.67
C VAL A 122 1.35 6.80 4.82
N ALA A 123 0.22 6.10 4.80
CA ALA A 123 -0.09 5.09 5.81
C ALA A 123 0.95 3.95 5.83
N LEU A 124 1.34 3.44 4.66
CA LEU A 124 2.36 2.40 4.51
C LEU A 124 3.73 2.87 4.98
N LEU A 125 4.15 4.10 4.64
CA LEU A 125 5.40 4.67 5.12
C LEU A 125 5.38 4.87 6.65
N GLY A 126 4.25 5.31 7.21
CA GLY A 126 4.05 5.44 8.65
C GLY A 126 4.11 4.09 9.38
N ILE A 127 3.48 3.05 8.82
CA ILE A 127 3.59 1.68 9.31
C ILE A 127 5.05 1.21 9.22
N ALA A 128 5.72 1.44 8.09
CA ALA A 128 7.09 1.02 7.91
C ALA A 128 8.03 1.65 8.95
N TRP A 129 7.84 2.94 9.20
CA TRP A 129 8.55 3.68 10.24
C TRP A 129 8.27 3.12 11.64
N ALA A 130 7.01 2.92 12.00
CA ALA A 130 6.61 2.50 13.35
C ALA A 130 7.11 1.08 13.72
N TYR A 131 7.25 0.19 12.73
CA TYR A 131 7.75 -1.18 12.95
C TYR A 131 9.23 -1.36 12.57
N TRP A 132 9.94 -0.28 12.19
CA TRP A 132 11.33 -0.39 11.78
C TRP A 132 12.16 -0.98 12.92
N PRO A 133 13.10 -1.92 12.66
CA PRO A 133 13.94 -2.47 13.71
C PRO A 133 14.73 -1.34 14.37
N ALA A 134 14.28 -0.90 15.54
CA ALA A 134 15.08 -0.07 16.41
C ALA A 134 16.16 -0.99 16.98
N ARG A 135 17.43 -0.62 16.77
CA ARG A 135 18.54 -1.15 17.56
C ARG A 135 18.17 -0.91 19.02
N HIS A 136 17.88 -1.99 19.75
CA HIS A 136 17.77 -1.91 21.19
C HIS A 136 19.19 -1.65 21.66
N SER A 137 19.49 -0.41 22.05
CA SER A 137 20.63 -0.20 22.93
C SER A 137 20.29 -0.98 24.21
N ALA A 138 20.97 -2.10 24.40
CA ALA A 138 20.94 -2.87 25.62
C ALA A 138 21.39 -2.03 26.81
#